data_AF-A0A847H5E3-F1
#
_entry.id   AF-A0A847H5E3-F1
#
_cell.length_a   1.000
_cell.length_b   1.000
_cell.length_c   1.000
_cell.angle_alpha   90.00
_cell.angle_beta   90.00
_cell.angle_gamma   90.00
#
_symmetry.space_group_name_H-M   'P 1'
#
loop_
_entity.id
_entity.type
_entity.pdbx_description
1 polymer ?
#
loop_
_entity_poly.entity_id
_entity_poly.type
_entity_poly.pdbx_seq_one_letter_code
_entity_poly.pdbx_strand_id
1 'polypeptide(L)'
;KADVTKGSGDAGIDIILEKDGEKYCVQCKAHKKPVGPAIVRELYGAMHSAGIRQGILVCLGGFTSGVYDFVKDKPIKLVDIDDVIKMVNE
;
A
#
# COMPACT_ATOMS: atom_id res chain seq x y z
N LYS A 1 -11.29 -11.88 -0.84
CA LYS A 1 -11.32 -11.69 -2.31
C LYS A 1 -10.21 -10.70 -2.69
N ALA A 2 -9.58 -10.88 -3.85
CA ALA A 2 -8.61 -9.93 -4.39
C ALA A 2 -9.00 -9.60 -5.83
N ASP A 3 -9.15 -8.32 -6.13
CA ASP A 3 -9.44 -7.79 -7.46
C ASP A 3 -8.26 -6.91 -7.90
N VAL A 4 -7.54 -7.32 -8.95
CA VAL A 4 -6.43 -6.55 -9.53
C VAL A 4 -7.02 -5.50 -10.47
N THR A 5 -6.58 -4.25 -10.34
CA THR A 5 -7.08 -3.15 -11.17
C THR A 5 -6.40 -3.17 -12.55
N LYS A 6 -6.98 -2.44 -13.51
CA LYS A 6 -6.37 -2.30 -14.84
C LYS A 6 -5.10 -1.46 -14.71
N GLY A 7 -3.95 -1.98 -15.12
CA GLY A 7 -2.63 -1.36 -14.93
C GLY A 7 -2.41 0.04 -15.55
N SER A 8 -3.39 0.63 -16.24
CA SER A 8 -3.39 2.04 -16.65
C SER A 8 -4.65 2.74 -16.15
N GLY A 9 -4.50 3.87 -15.45
CA GLY A 9 -5.64 4.65 -14.93
C GLY A 9 -6.26 4.08 -13.67
N ASP A 10 -5.49 3.30 -12.91
CA ASP A 10 -5.83 2.69 -11.62
C ASP A 10 -5.89 3.70 -10.46
N ALA A 11 -5.63 4.98 -10.73
CA ALA A 11 -5.52 6.06 -9.75
C ALA A 11 -4.52 5.74 -8.61
N GLY A 12 -3.53 4.88 -8.88
CA GLY A 12 -2.52 4.46 -7.91
C GLY A 12 -2.93 3.29 -6.99
N ILE A 13 -4.03 2.57 -7.28
CA ILE A 13 -4.43 1.35 -6.55
C ILE A 13 -4.22 0.14 -7.45
N ASP A 14 -3.22 -0.69 -7.17
CA ASP A 14 -2.95 -1.90 -7.95
C ASP A 14 -3.93 -3.05 -7.64
N ILE A 15 -4.36 -3.16 -6.37
CA ILE A 15 -5.23 -4.26 -5.90
C ILE A 15 -6.26 -3.72 -4.90
N ILE A 16 -7.50 -4.19 -5.02
CA ILE A 16 -8.52 -4.07 -3.98
C ILE A 16 -8.69 -5.43 -3.31
N LEU A 17 -8.45 -5.48 -2.00
CA LEU A 17 -8.70 -6.67 -1.19
C LEU A 17 -10.00 -6.50 -0.41
N GLU A 18 -10.74 -7.60 -0.24
CA GLU A 18 -11.91 -7.65 0.63
C GLU A 18 -11.81 -8.86 1.55
N LYS A 19 -11.90 -8.64 2.87
CA LYS A 19 -11.90 -9.69 3.88
C LYS A 19 -12.82 -9.28 5.02
N ASP A 20 -13.71 -10.18 5.43
CA ASP A 20 -14.65 -9.98 6.55
C ASP A 20 -15.47 -8.67 6.43
N GLY A 21 -15.86 -8.29 5.21
CA GLY A 21 -16.59 -7.06 4.91
C GLY A 21 -15.74 -5.79 4.83
N GLU A 22 -14.44 -5.86 5.17
CA GLU A 22 -13.51 -4.74 5.10
C GLU A 22 -12.77 -4.73 3.75
N LYS A 23 -12.68 -3.55 3.14
CA LYS A 23 -11.94 -3.32 1.90
C LYS A 23 -10.60 -2.64 2.15
N TYR A 24 -9.61 -2.99 1.34
CA TYR A 24 -8.25 -2.44 1.40
C TYR A 24 -7.81 -2.01 0.01
N CYS A 25 -7.25 -0.81 -0.10
CA CYS A 25 -6.48 -0.39 -1.26
C CYS A 25 -5.03 -0.84 -1.08
N VAL A 26 -4.47 -1.50 -2.09
CA VAL A 26 -3.05 -1.89 -2.09
C VAL A 26 -2.35 -1.17 -3.23
N GLN A 27 -1.23 -0.53 -2.92
CA GLN A 27 -0.30 -0.01 -3.93
C GLN A 27 1.05 -0.72 -3.78
N CYS A 28 1.63 -1.11 -4.91
CA CYS A 28 2.86 -1.87 -5.02
C CYS A 28 3.91 -1.05 -5.78
N LYS A 29 5.10 -0.88 -5.17
CA LYS A 29 6.25 -0.23 -5.82
C LYS A 29 7.49 -1.11 -5.73
N ALA A 30 7.93 -1.65 -6.86
CA ALA A 30 9.12 -2.50 -6.96
C ALA A 30 10.44 -1.70 -7.08
N HIS A 31 10.63 -0.69 -6.23
CA HIS A 31 11.88 0.09 -6.19
C HIS A 31 12.92 -0.58 -5.31
N LYS A 32 14.20 -0.56 -5.72
CA LYS A 32 15.33 -1.08 -4.93
C LYS A 32 15.75 -0.15 -3.79
N LYS A 33 15.38 1.13 -3.86
CA LYS A 33 15.70 2.14 -2.85
C LYS A 33 14.46 2.44 -2.00
N PRO A 34 14.64 2.91 -0.76
CA PRO A 34 13.52 3.32 0.08
C PRO A 34 12.66 4.38 -0.61
N VAL A 35 11.34 4.22 -0.53
CA VAL A 35 10.41 5.19 -1.11
C VAL A 35 10.18 6.38 -0.17
N GLY A 36 9.97 7.54 -0.79
CA GLY A 36 9.69 8.79 -0.10
C GLY A 36 8.22 8.99 0.25
N PRO A 37 7.89 10.03 1.03
CA PRO A 37 6.53 10.32 1.48
C PRO A 37 5.52 10.63 0.36
N ALA A 38 5.99 10.96 -0.85
CA ALA A 38 5.12 11.24 -2.00
C ALA A 38 4.24 10.04 -2.35
N ILE A 39 4.80 8.83 -2.33
CA ILE A 39 4.10 7.60 -2.70
C ILE A 39 2.97 7.30 -1.70
N VAL A 40 3.25 7.38 -0.40
CA VAL A 40 2.22 7.09 0.60
C VAL A 40 1.10 8.14 0.66
N ARG A 41 1.40 9.39 0.25
CA ARG A 41 0.39 10.45 0.10
C ARG A 41 -0.50 10.20 -1.11
N GLU A 42 0.06 9.70 -2.21
CA GLU A 42 -0.68 9.30 -3.39
C GLU A 42 -1.68 8.18 -3.04
N LEU A 43 -1.21 7.10 -2.40
CA LEU A 43 -2.08 6.03 -1.88
C LEU A 43 -3.19 6.58 -0.98
N TYR A 44 -2.86 7.48 -0.06
CA TYR A 44 -3.85 8.06 0.86
C TYR A 44 -4.93 8.87 0.13
N GLY A 45 -4.56 9.61 -0.92
CA GLY A 45 -5.51 10.29 -1.80
C GLY A 45 -6.40 9.30 -2.55
N ALA A 46 -5.82 8.22 -3.07
CA ALA A 46 -6.55 7.17 -3.78
C ALA A 46 -7.55 6.43 -2.88
N MET A 47 -7.16 6.12 -1.65
CA MET A 47 -8.04 5.56 -0.61
C MET A 47 -9.28 6.44 -0.39
N HIS A 48 -9.07 7.75 -0.25
CA HIS A 48 -10.16 8.70 -0.06
C HIS A 48 -11.08 8.77 -1.29
N SER A 49 -10.50 8.81 -2.49
CA SER A 49 -11.26 8.81 -3.75
C SER A 49 -12.08 7.52 -3.94
N ALA A 50 -11.58 6.38 -3.46
CA ALA A 50 -12.27 5.09 -3.54
C ALA A 50 -13.29 4.87 -2.42
N GLY A 51 -13.35 5.75 -1.41
CA GLY A 51 -14.17 5.55 -0.21
C GLY A 51 -13.71 4.37 0.65
N ILE A 52 -12.45 3.93 0.51
CA ILE A 52 -11.90 2.78 1.22
C ILE A 52 -10.97 3.29 2.33
N ARG A 53 -11.23 2.84 3.56
CA ARG A 53 -10.53 3.35 4.75
C ARG A 53 -9.15 2.73 4.95
N GLN A 54 -8.91 1.50 4.51
CA GLN A 54 -7.68 0.78 4.79
C GLN A 54 -6.74 0.79 3.59
N GLY A 55 -5.46 1.03 3.85
CA GLY A 55 -4.40 1.08 2.85
C GLY A 55 -3.27 0.10 3.16
N ILE A 56 -2.65 -0.43 2.12
CA ILE A 56 -1.41 -1.20 2.19
C ILE A 56 -0.45 -0.67 1.14
N LEU A 57 0.73 -0.24 1.56
CA LEU A 57 1.81 0.13 0.66
C LEU A 57 2.89 -0.94 0.71
N VAL A 58 3.15 -1.58 -0.43
CA VAL A 58 4.15 -2.62 -0.59
C VAL A 58 5.37 -2.06 -1.31
N CYS A 59 6.56 -2.19 -0.74
CA CYS A 59 7.81 -1.73 -1.36
C CYS A 59 8.99 -2.66 -1.07
N LEU A 60 9.71 -3.08 -2.10
CA LEU A 60 10.88 -3.97 -1.92
C LEU A 60 12.05 -3.29 -1.21
N GLY A 61 12.30 -2.02 -1.53
CA GLY A 61 13.42 -1.25 -0.99
C GLY A 61 13.16 -0.60 0.37
N GLY A 62 12.01 -0.88 0.99
CA GLY A 62 11.60 -0.28 2.26
C GLY A 62 11.16 1.18 2.14
N PHE A 63 11.20 1.90 3.27
CA PHE A 63 10.58 3.22 3.42
C PHE A 63 11.52 4.21 4.13
N THR A 64 11.44 5.48 3.74
CA THR A 64 12.15 6.56 4.46
C THR A 64 11.45 6.93 5.78
N SER A 65 12.15 7.57 6.71
CA SER A 65 11.57 8.04 7.99
C SER A 65 10.30 8.87 7.79
N GLY A 66 10.29 9.76 6.79
CA GLY A 66 9.12 10.59 6.49
C GLY A 66 7.88 9.80 6.05
N VAL A 67 8.03 8.55 5.58
CA VAL A 67 6.88 7.66 5.32
C VAL A 67 6.33 7.15 6.64
N TYR A 68 7.18 6.68 7.55
CA TYR A 68 6.77 6.23 8.88
C TYR A 68 6.08 7.37 9.66
N ASP A 69 6.64 8.57 9.62
CA ASP A 69 6.04 9.77 10.22
C ASP A 69 4.66 10.07 9.64
N PHE A 70 4.49 9.90 8.32
CA PHE A 70 3.22 10.15 7.67
C PHE A 70 2.15 9.12 8.06
N VAL A 71 2.50 7.84 8.19
CA VAL A 71 1.52 6.77 8.45
C VAL A 71 1.15 6.58 9.91
N LYS A 72 1.89 7.15 10.85
CA LYS A 72 1.76 6.93 12.31
C LYS A 72 0.32 6.94 12.82
N ASP A 73 -0.50 7.87 12.35
CA ASP A 73 -1.90 8.05 12.77
C ASP A 73 -2.90 7.79 11.63
N LYS A 74 -2.51 6.95 10.65
CA LYS A 74 -3.32 6.64 9.47
C LYS A 74 -3.53 5.13 9.34
N PRO A 75 -4.68 4.70 8.79
CA PRO A 75 -4.98 3.29 8.53
C PRO A 75 -4.20 2.77 7.30
N ILE A 76 -2.87 2.88 7.34
CA ILE A 76 -1.97 2.44 6.27
C ILE A 76 -0.94 1.47 6.85
N LYS A 77 -0.92 0.26 6.32
CA LYS A 77 0.11 -0.73 6.61
C LYS A 77 1.25 -0.60 5.60
N LEU A 78 2.49 -0.64 6.09
CA LEU A 78 3.68 -0.75 5.27
C LEU A 78 4.09 -2.22 5.22
N VAL A 79 4.46 -2.70 4.03
CA VAL A 79 4.94 -4.06 3.81
C VAL A 79 6.21 -3.97 2.98
N ASP A 80 7.32 -4.44 3.53
CA ASP A 80 8.58 -4.54 2.80
C ASP A 80 8.94 -5.97 2.39
N ILE A 81 10.14 -6.14 1.81
CA ILE A 81 10.59 -7.46 1.37
C ILE A 81 10.72 -8.46 2.53
N ASP A 82 11.14 -8.02 3.71
CA ASP A 82 11.30 -8.90 4.87
C ASP A 82 9.94 -9.37 5.37
N ASP A 83 8.93 -8.49 5.35
CA ASP A 83 7.55 -8.85 5.64
C ASP A 83 6.99 -9.88 4.64
N VAL A 84 7.24 -9.69 3.34
CA VAL A 84 6.81 -10.64 2.30
C VAL A 84 7.49 -11.99 2.48
N ILE A 85 8.81 -12.01 2.75
CA ILE A 85 9.55 -13.26 2.97
C ILE A 85 8.99 -14.00 4.19
N LYS A 86 8.64 -13.31 5.28
CA LYS A 86 7.99 -13.95 6.44
C LYS A 86 6.66 -14.58 6.05
N MET A 87 5.80 -13.87 5.31
CA MET A 87 4.49 -14.37 4.89
C MET A 87 4.54 -15.61 4.00
N VAL A 88 5.61 -15.79 3.21
CA VAL A 88 5.77 -16.96 2.31
C VAL A 88 6.30 -18.19 3.05
N ASN A 89 7.00 -17.99 4.16
CA ASN A 89 7.61 -19.07 4.95
C ASN A 89 6.72 -19.56 6.11
N GLU A 90 5.53 -18.98 6.26
CA GLU A 90 4.46 -19.40 7.17
C GLU A 90 3.40 -20.23 6.43
#